data_AF-A0A2L0W1A4-F1
#
_entry.id   AF-A0A2L0W1A4-F1
#
_cell.length_a   1.000
_cell.length_b   1.000
_cell.length_c   1.000
_cell.angle_alpha   90.00
_cell.angle_beta   90.00
_cell.angle_gamma   90.00
#
_symmetry.space_group_name_H-M   'P 1'
#
loop_
_entity.id
_entity.type
_entity.pdbx_description
1 polymer ?
#
loop_
_entity_poly.entity_id
_entity_poly.type
_entity_poly.pdbx_seq_one_letter_code
_entity_poly.pdbx_strand_id
1 'polypeptide(L)'
;QSVDASRIVVKVNEEELVPGEAGIDIYNLTKYTRSNQNTCINQRPCVMPGEPVARGDVLADGPSTDLGELALGQNMRIAFMPWNGYNFEDSILVSERVVQEDRFTTIHIQELTCVARDTKLGSEEITADIPNVGESALSKLDESGIVYIGAEVKGGDILVGKVTPKGETQLTPEEKLLRAIFGEKASDVKDTSLRVPNSVSGTIIDVQVFTRDGVEKDKRALEIEQMQLKEAKKDLTEEFQILEGGLLNRVKAVLIEGGYSEAKLESTERKKWLELTLEDDALQTQLEQLAEQWDELKADFDKKFETKRRKITQGDDLAPGVLKIVKVYLAVKR
;
A
#
# COMPACT_ATOMS: atom_id res chain seq x y z
N GLN A 1 -6.53 -16.12 18.26
CA GLN A 1 -6.33 -14.72 17.84
C GLN A 1 -4.92 -14.62 17.26
N SER A 2 -4.77 -13.93 16.14
CA SER A 2 -3.45 -13.63 15.57
C SER A 2 -3.38 -12.12 15.38
N VAL A 3 -2.28 -11.52 15.84
CA VAL A 3 -2.03 -10.08 15.69
C VAL A 3 -0.80 -9.94 14.82
N ASP A 4 -0.98 -9.28 13.67
CA ASP A 4 0.10 -8.87 12.79
C ASP A 4 0.12 -7.34 12.68
N ALA A 5 1.23 -6.77 12.25
CA ALA A 5 1.37 -5.34 12.04
C ALA A 5 0.40 -4.78 10.99
N SER A 6 -0.12 -5.65 10.10
CA SER A 6 -1.02 -5.32 9.00
C SER A 6 -2.49 -5.69 9.25
N ARG A 7 -2.75 -6.69 10.10
CA ARG A 7 -4.09 -7.24 10.31
C ARG A 7 -4.29 -7.77 11.72
N ILE A 8 -5.52 -7.66 12.21
CA ILE A 8 -5.95 -8.18 13.52
C ILE A 8 -7.08 -9.16 13.28
N VAL A 9 -6.92 -10.39 13.78
CA VAL A 9 -7.91 -11.46 13.65
C VAL A 9 -8.50 -11.76 15.03
N VAL A 10 -9.78 -11.43 15.20
CA VAL A 10 -10.53 -11.61 16.44
C VAL A 10 -11.44 -12.82 16.30
N LYS A 11 -11.37 -13.73 17.28
CA LYS A 11 -12.33 -14.83 17.39
C LYS A 11 -13.47 -14.34 18.29
N VAL A 12 -14.69 -14.40 17.80
CA VAL A 12 -15.89 -13.93 18.52
C VAL A 12 -16.25 -14.93 19.64
N ASN A 13 -16.78 -14.41 20.74
CA ASN A 13 -17.30 -15.23 21.83
C ASN A 13 -18.58 -15.96 21.39
N GLU A 14 -18.83 -17.15 21.94
CA GLU A 14 -20.00 -17.98 21.57
C GLU A 14 -21.34 -17.29 21.84
N GLU A 15 -21.40 -16.40 22.84
CA GLU A 15 -22.60 -15.64 23.21
C GLU A 15 -22.99 -14.57 22.18
N GLU A 16 -22.01 -14.02 21.46
CA GLU A 16 -22.20 -12.95 20.47
C GLU A 16 -22.24 -13.48 19.04
N LEU A 17 -22.12 -14.80 18.87
CA LEU A 17 -22.01 -15.43 17.57
C LEU A 17 -23.36 -15.45 16.87
N VAL A 18 -23.45 -14.80 15.71
CA VAL A 18 -24.66 -14.84 14.87
C VAL A 18 -24.74 -16.21 14.17
N PRO A 19 -25.88 -16.93 14.26
CA PRO A 19 -26.09 -18.14 13.48
C PRO A 19 -25.98 -17.82 12.00
N GLY A 20 -25.03 -18.43 11.29
CA GLY A 20 -24.71 -18.06 9.90
C GLY A 20 -23.25 -17.66 9.66
N GLU A 21 -22.55 -17.18 10.69
CA GLU A 21 -21.22 -16.57 10.52
C GLU A 21 -20.08 -17.50 10.98
N ALA A 22 -18.89 -17.34 10.37
CA ALA A 22 -17.72 -18.16 10.69
C ALA A 22 -17.16 -17.94 12.12
N GLY A 23 -17.63 -16.91 12.84
CA GLY A 23 -17.21 -16.59 14.21
C GLY A 23 -15.80 -16.00 14.31
N ILE A 24 -15.27 -15.48 13.19
CA ILE A 24 -13.96 -14.82 13.12
C ILE A 24 -14.11 -13.51 12.33
N ASP A 25 -13.67 -12.43 12.95
CA ASP A 25 -13.63 -11.10 12.35
C ASP A 25 -12.19 -10.72 11.99
N ILE A 26 -12.03 -10.15 10.80
CA ILE A 26 -10.73 -9.72 10.25
C ILE A 26 -10.73 -8.21 10.09
N TYR A 27 -9.81 -7.53 10.77
CA TYR A 27 -9.60 -6.10 10.68
C TYR A 27 -8.27 -5.81 9.97
N ASN A 28 -8.34 -5.27 8.76
CA ASN A 28 -7.18 -4.85 7.99
C ASN A 28 -6.78 -3.42 8.38
N LEU A 29 -5.53 -3.23 8.80
CA LEU A 29 -4.99 -1.96 9.25
C LEU A 29 -4.43 -1.14 8.08
N THR A 30 -4.65 0.16 8.11
CA THR A 30 -4.06 1.10 7.14
C THR A 30 -2.62 1.42 7.52
N LYS A 31 -1.67 1.21 6.60
CA LYS A 31 -0.24 1.43 6.82
C LYS A 31 0.26 2.57 5.94
N TYR A 32 1.03 3.48 6.53
CA TYR A 32 1.80 4.54 5.86
C TYR A 32 1.11 5.21 4.66
N THR A 33 -0.15 5.62 4.86
CA THR A 33 -0.96 6.25 3.81
C THR A 33 -0.90 7.78 3.92
N ARG A 34 -0.93 8.47 2.78
CA ARG A 34 -0.95 9.92 2.69
C ARG A 34 -2.28 10.49 3.18
N SER A 35 -2.22 11.54 4.01
CA SER A 35 -3.37 12.41 4.29
C SER A 35 -3.49 13.57 3.29
N ASN A 36 -4.63 14.26 3.29
CA ASN A 36 -4.85 15.45 2.46
C ASN A 36 -3.81 16.57 2.73
N GLN A 37 -3.30 16.65 3.96
CA GLN A 37 -2.29 17.63 4.38
C GLN A 37 -0.86 17.09 4.28
N ASN A 38 -0.64 15.99 3.54
CA ASN A 38 0.66 15.33 3.38
C ASN A 38 1.27 14.82 4.71
N THR A 39 0.44 14.52 5.70
CA THR A 39 0.86 13.81 6.92
C THR A 39 0.73 12.29 6.73
N CYS A 40 1.37 11.53 7.61
CA CYS A 40 1.30 10.07 7.61
C CYS A 40 0.10 9.57 8.43
N ILE A 41 -0.76 8.77 7.79
CA ILE A 41 -1.79 7.97 8.45
C ILE A 41 -1.25 6.55 8.58
N ASN A 42 -1.06 6.09 9.80
CA ASN A 42 -0.54 4.76 10.08
C ASN A 42 -1.23 4.20 11.32
N GLN A 43 -1.85 3.05 11.18
CA GLN A 43 -2.45 2.32 12.29
C GLN A 43 -1.46 1.32 12.88
N ARG A 44 -1.43 1.23 14.21
CA ARG A 44 -0.56 0.32 14.96
C ARG A 44 -1.42 -0.54 15.87
N PRO A 45 -1.26 -1.88 15.86
CA PRO A 45 -1.98 -2.73 16.79
C PRO A 45 -1.56 -2.39 18.23
N CYS A 46 -2.53 -2.28 19.14
CA CYS A 46 -2.29 -2.09 20.57
C CYS A 46 -2.52 -3.37 21.38
N VAL A 47 -3.28 -4.33 20.84
CA VAL A 47 -3.59 -5.61 21.48
C VAL A 47 -2.51 -6.66 21.24
N MET A 48 -2.33 -7.56 22.21
CA MET A 48 -1.41 -8.69 22.12
C MET A 48 -2.11 -9.99 21.70
N PRO A 49 -1.40 -10.96 21.08
CA PRO A 49 -2.00 -12.25 20.74
C PRO A 49 -2.53 -13.00 21.96
N GLY A 50 -3.83 -13.30 21.96
CA GLY A 50 -4.48 -14.05 23.04
C GLY A 50 -5.10 -13.18 24.13
N GLU A 51 -5.06 -11.86 23.98
CA GLU A 51 -5.69 -10.93 24.90
C GLU A 51 -7.23 -10.95 24.76
N PRO A 52 -7.99 -11.08 25.86
CA PRO A 52 -9.44 -10.96 25.81
C PRO A 52 -9.82 -9.50 25.55
N VAL A 53 -10.71 -9.27 24.59
CA VAL A 53 -11.21 -7.94 24.22
C VAL A 53 -12.72 -7.92 24.33
N ALA A 54 -13.29 -6.79 24.73
CA ALA A 54 -14.72 -6.55 24.78
C ALA A 54 -15.19 -5.73 23.56
N ARG A 55 -16.48 -5.81 23.27
CA ARG A 55 -17.08 -5.00 22.22
C ARG A 55 -16.92 -3.50 22.53
N GLY A 56 -16.27 -2.78 21.61
CA GLY A 56 -16.00 -1.36 21.74
C GLY A 56 -14.57 -1.02 22.15
N ASP A 57 -13.76 -2.03 22.48
CA ASP A 57 -12.34 -1.83 22.78
C ASP A 57 -11.55 -1.44 21.53
N VAL A 58 -10.50 -0.67 21.74
CA VAL A 58 -9.59 -0.23 20.67
C VAL A 58 -8.62 -1.37 20.36
N LEU A 59 -8.63 -1.84 19.11
CA LEU A 59 -7.71 -2.89 18.63
C LEU A 59 -6.43 -2.32 18.01
N ALA A 60 -6.51 -1.12 17.44
CA ALA A 60 -5.39 -0.43 16.84
C ALA A 60 -5.49 1.07 17.03
N ASP A 61 -4.37 1.69 17.38
CA ASP A 61 -4.22 3.13 17.45
C ASP A 61 -4.01 3.73 16.06
N GLY A 62 -4.60 4.91 15.83
CA GLY A 62 -4.43 5.70 14.64
C GLY A 62 -3.31 6.74 14.77
N PRO A 63 -3.22 7.69 13.82
CA PRO A 63 -2.30 8.80 13.95
C PRO A 63 -2.73 9.70 15.13
N SER A 64 -1.79 10.02 16.01
CA SER A 64 -2.02 10.86 17.20
C SER A 64 -3.01 10.28 18.22
N THR A 65 -3.07 8.96 18.36
CA THR A 65 -3.72 8.28 19.48
C THR A 65 -2.74 7.35 20.19
N ASP A 66 -2.94 7.14 21.48
CA ASP A 66 -2.16 6.22 22.31
C ASP A 66 -3.13 5.47 23.25
N LEU A 67 -3.21 4.15 23.09
CA LEU A 67 -4.10 3.26 23.85
C LEU A 67 -5.57 3.73 23.87
N GLY A 68 -6.05 4.24 22.73
CA GLY A 68 -7.41 4.74 22.58
C GLY A 68 -7.65 6.17 23.09
N GLU A 69 -6.64 6.81 23.69
CA GLU A 69 -6.70 8.23 24.07
C GLU A 69 -6.11 9.14 22.98
N LEU A 70 -6.63 10.36 22.89
CA LEU A 70 -6.15 11.34 21.91
C LEU A 70 -4.81 11.94 22.37
N ALA A 71 -3.74 11.67 21.62
CA ALA A 71 -2.37 12.08 21.90
C ALA A 71 -1.83 12.99 20.76
N LEU A 72 -2.29 14.24 20.71
CA LEU A 72 -1.92 15.21 19.65
C LEU A 72 -0.45 15.65 19.66
N GLY A 73 0.24 15.45 20.78
CA GLY A 73 1.61 15.90 20.98
C GLY A 73 2.25 15.15 22.13
N GLN A 74 3.32 15.70 22.68
CA GLN A 74 4.07 15.04 23.72
C GLN A 74 4.30 15.95 24.93
N ASN A 75 4.21 15.36 26.12
CA ASN A 75 4.49 16.05 27.37
C ASN A 75 6.00 16.28 27.53
N MET A 76 6.39 17.51 27.83
CA MET A 76 7.78 17.93 27.98
C MET A 76 8.06 18.43 29.40
N ARG A 77 9.28 18.23 29.88
CA ARG A 77 9.74 18.87 31.11
C ARG A 77 10.13 20.31 30.79
N ILE A 78 9.38 21.26 31.34
CA ILE A 78 9.55 22.70 31.09
C ILE A 78 10.08 23.38 32.35
N ALA A 79 10.99 24.33 32.16
CA ALA A 79 11.47 25.22 33.22
C ALA A 79 11.19 26.67 32.83
N PHE A 80 10.50 27.40 33.69
CA PHE A 80 10.25 28.83 33.50
C PHE A 80 11.39 29.63 34.13
N MET A 81 12.34 30.05 33.29
CA MET A 81 13.44 30.94 33.70
C MET A 81 13.95 31.73 32.50
N PRO A 82 14.46 32.96 32.68
CA PRO A 82 15.18 33.64 31.62
C PRO A 82 16.48 32.89 31.33
N TRP A 83 16.78 32.66 30.04
CA TRP A 83 18.00 31.96 29.63
C TRP A 83 18.75 32.75 28.56
N ASN A 84 19.68 33.61 28.99
CA ASN A 84 20.59 34.38 28.12
C ASN A 84 19.93 35.10 26.93
N GLY A 85 18.64 35.46 27.04
CA GLY A 85 17.87 36.10 25.97
C GLY A 85 17.42 35.17 24.84
N TYR A 86 17.73 33.87 24.88
CA TYR A 86 17.27 32.91 23.86
C TYR A 86 15.77 32.63 23.91
N ASN A 87 15.13 32.85 25.06
CA ASN A 87 13.69 32.79 25.24
C ASN A 87 13.05 34.18 25.33
N PHE A 88 13.57 35.14 24.56
CA PHE A 88 12.99 36.48 24.47
C PHE A 88 11.67 36.44 23.68
N GLU A 89 10.70 37.26 24.10
CA GLU A 89 9.31 37.25 23.62
C GLU A 89 8.70 35.84 23.72
N ASP A 90 8.31 35.27 22.57
CA ASP A 90 7.67 33.94 22.47
C ASP A 90 8.64 32.87 21.95
N SER A 91 9.94 33.14 21.96
CA SER A 91 10.96 32.19 21.50
C SER A 91 11.10 31.02 22.48
N ILE A 92 11.18 29.80 21.95
CA ILE A 92 11.32 28.58 22.75
C ILE A 92 12.75 28.06 22.60
N LEU A 93 13.45 27.89 23.71
CA LEU A 93 14.72 27.17 23.76
C LEU A 93 14.45 25.68 24.00
N VAL A 94 14.96 24.84 23.11
CA VAL A 94 14.77 23.38 23.16
C VAL A 94 16.11 22.70 23.46
N SER A 95 16.09 21.67 24.31
CA SER A 95 17.26 20.84 24.57
C SER A 95 17.58 19.95 23.38
N GLU A 96 18.86 19.74 23.08
CA GLU A 96 19.30 18.80 22.04
C GLU A 96 18.77 17.37 22.28
N ARG A 97 18.52 17.00 23.55
CA ARG A 97 17.94 15.70 23.91
C ARG A 97 16.62 15.41 23.19
N VAL A 98 15.81 16.45 22.93
CA VAL A 98 14.52 16.31 22.23
C VAL A 98 14.72 15.85 20.78
N VAL A 99 15.79 16.32 20.14
CA VAL A 99 16.16 15.95 18.76
C VAL A 99 16.78 14.55 18.76
N GLN A 100 17.65 14.25 19.73
CA GLN A 100 18.26 12.92 19.86
C GLN A 100 17.24 11.81 20.10
N GLU A 101 16.16 12.11 20.83
CA GLU A 101 15.06 11.19 21.12
C GLU A 101 14.00 11.15 20.00
N ASP A 102 14.20 11.85 18.87
CA ASP A 102 13.29 11.87 17.70
C ASP A 102 11.82 12.22 18.06
N ARG A 103 11.63 13.01 19.14
CA ARG A 103 10.33 13.19 19.80
C ARG A 103 9.31 13.97 18.99
N PHE A 104 9.78 15.02 18.32
CA PHE A 104 8.97 15.84 17.41
C PHE A 104 9.27 15.58 15.95
N THR A 105 9.90 14.45 15.66
CA THR A 105 10.19 14.06 14.28
C THR A 105 8.90 13.59 13.62
N THR A 106 8.60 14.17 12.45
CA THR A 106 7.35 13.92 11.74
C THR A 106 7.58 13.20 10.42
N ILE A 107 6.62 12.39 10.02
CA ILE A 107 6.63 11.71 8.72
C ILE A 107 5.62 12.41 7.81
N HIS A 108 6.12 12.96 6.72
CA HIS A 108 5.33 13.56 5.66
C HIS A 108 5.36 12.68 4.42
N ILE A 109 4.20 12.48 3.79
CA ILE A 109 4.09 11.71 2.55
C ILE A 109 3.61 12.65 1.45
N GLN A 110 4.47 12.87 0.46
CA GLN A 110 4.18 13.71 -0.70
C GLN A 110 3.88 12.83 -1.91
N GLU A 111 2.80 13.14 -2.61
CA GLU A 111 2.47 12.54 -3.90
C GLU A 111 2.99 13.46 -5.01
N LEU A 112 3.90 12.94 -5.82
CA LEU A 112 4.44 13.62 -6.99
C LEU A 112 3.91 12.89 -8.23
N THR A 113 3.35 13.65 -9.18
CA THR A 113 2.69 13.05 -10.35
C THR A 113 3.38 13.48 -11.63
N CYS A 114 3.69 12.49 -12.47
CA CYS A 114 4.19 12.68 -13.83
C CYS A 114 3.09 12.29 -14.80
N VAL A 115 2.77 13.17 -15.74
CA VAL A 115 1.72 12.93 -16.74
C VAL A 115 2.36 12.95 -18.12
N ALA A 116 2.20 11.86 -18.85
CA ALA A 116 2.58 11.74 -20.26
C ALA A 116 1.33 11.99 -21.12
N ARG A 117 1.41 13.00 -21.99
CA ARG A 117 0.30 13.43 -22.84
C ARG A 117 0.61 13.20 -24.31
N ASP A 118 -0.44 13.02 -25.09
CA ASP A 118 -0.35 13.11 -26.54
C ASP A 118 -0.35 14.57 -26.98
N THR A 119 0.67 14.98 -27.74
CA THR A 119 0.81 16.34 -28.23
C THR A 119 0.70 16.37 -29.75
N LYS A 120 0.48 17.55 -30.33
CA LYS A 120 0.41 17.70 -31.80
C LYS A 120 1.69 17.30 -32.53
N LEU A 121 2.84 17.36 -31.84
CA LEU A 121 4.15 17.03 -32.41
C LEU A 121 4.51 15.55 -32.24
N GLY A 122 3.70 14.80 -31.49
CA GLY A 122 3.95 13.41 -31.11
C GLY A 122 3.59 13.15 -29.65
N SER A 123 3.54 11.89 -29.29
CA SER A 123 3.24 11.47 -27.93
C SER A 123 4.46 11.67 -27.02
N GLU A 124 4.24 12.13 -25.79
CA GLU A 124 5.28 12.12 -24.75
C GLU A 124 5.51 10.68 -24.26
N GLU A 125 6.78 10.33 -24.07
CA GLU A 125 7.18 8.99 -23.65
C GLU A 125 7.82 9.03 -22.25
N ILE A 126 7.58 7.98 -21.48
CA ILE A 126 8.25 7.72 -20.21
C ILE A 126 9.37 6.72 -20.52
N THR A 127 10.62 7.15 -20.36
CA THR A 127 11.79 6.36 -20.73
C THR A 127 13.00 6.78 -19.90
N ALA A 128 13.94 5.85 -19.71
CA ALA A 128 15.23 6.12 -19.09
C ALA A 128 16.21 6.82 -20.05
N ASP A 129 15.94 6.84 -21.36
CA ASP A 129 16.79 7.52 -22.35
C ASP A 129 16.52 9.02 -22.38
N ILE A 130 17.17 9.75 -21.47
CA ILE A 130 16.98 11.19 -21.26
C ILE A 130 18.20 11.96 -21.82
N PRO A 131 18.00 12.93 -22.73
CA PRO A 131 19.11 13.68 -23.32
C PRO A 131 19.79 14.59 -22.28
N ASN A 132 21.12 14.73 -22.40
CA ASN A 132 21.96 15.61 -21.56
C ASN A 132 21.99 15.25 -20.06
N VAL A 133 21.66 14.01 -19.70
CA VAL A 133 21.71 13.51 -18.31
C VAL A 133 22.80 12.45 -18.20
N GLY A 134 23.67 12.56 -17.19
CA GLY A 134 24.74 11.59 -16.95
C GLY A 134 24.21 10.29 -16.31
N GLU A 135 24.95 9.19 -16.50
CA GLU A 135 24.58 7.85 -15.97
C GLU A 135 24.32 7.83 -14.45
N SER A 136 24.99 8.69 -13.69
CA SER A 136 24.80 8.79 -12.23
C SER A 136 23.36 9.15 -11.85
N ALA A 137 22.70 10.01 -12.62
CA ALA A 137 21.31 10.39 -12.38
C ALA A 137 20.32 9.32 -12.89
N LEU A 138 20.72 8.53 -13.89
CA LEU A 138 19.94 7.41 -14.42
C LEU A 138 20.02 6.16 -13.53
N SER A 139 21.05 6.03 -12.69
CA SER A 139 21.29 4.86 -11.84
C SER A 139 20.13 4.49 -10.90
N LYS A 140 19.25 5.45 -10.58
CA LYS A 140 18.09 5.24 -9.70
C LYS A 140 16.80 4.88 -10.45
N LEU A 141 16.82 4.98 -11.77
CA LEU A 141 15.69 4.66 -12.64
C LEU A 141 15.80 3.21 -13.12
N ASP A 142 14.65 2.57 -13.31
CA ASP A 142 14.54 1.29 -13.98
C ASP A 142 14.62 1.43 -15.51
N GLU A 143 14.55 0.30 -16.21
CA GLU A 143 14.55 0.27 -17.69
C GLU A 143 13.38 1.05 -18.30
N SER A 144 12.28 1.24 -17.57
CA SER A 144 11.12 2.01 -18.02
C SER A 144 11.24 3.51 -17.69
N GLY A 145 12.32 3.94 -17.03
CA GLY A 145 12.52 5.33 -16.63
C GLY A 145 11.80 5.72 -15.33
N ILE A 146 11.47 4.77 -14.46
CA ILE A 146 10.75 5.00 -13.20
C ILE A 146 11.66 4.64 -12.01
N VAL A 147 11.62 5.44 -10.95
CA VAL A 147 12.41 5.21 -9.74
C VAL A 147 12.04 3.92 -9.02
N TYR A 148 13.05 3.24 -8.44
CA TYR A 148 12.82 2.06 -7.60
C TYR A 148 12.14 2.41 -6.26
N ILE A 149 11.25 1.52 -5.81
CA ILE A 149 10.66 1.57 -4.47
C ILE A 149 11.78 1.30 -3.44
N GLY A 150 11.87 2.15 -2.42
CA GLY A 150 12.92 2.09 -1.39
C GLY A 150 14.16 2.95 -1.70
N ALA A 151 14.24 3.61 -2.86
CA ALA A 151 15.36 4.48 -3.18
C ALA A 151 15.35 5.76 -2.33
N GLU A 152 16.51 6.14 -1.80
CA GLU A 152 16.71 7.44 -1.17
C GLU A 152 17.03 8.50 -2.23
N VAL A 153 16.27 9.58 -2.21
CA VAL A 153 16.35 10.66 -3.21
C VAL A 153 16.56 12.01 -2.55
N LYS A 154 17.26 12.88 -3.26
CA LYS A 154 17.55 14.26 -2.86
C LYS A 154 16.98 15.22 -3.89
N GLY A 155 16.86 16.50 -3.51
CA GLY A 155 16.41 17.56 -4.40
C GLY A 155 17.19 17.56 -5.72
N GLY A 156 16.46 17.57 -6.85
CA GLY A 156 17.03 17.52 -8.20
C GLY A 156 17.16 16.12 -8.82
N ASP A 157 17.08 15.05 -8.03
CA ASP A 157 17.06 13.67 -8.55
C ASP A 157 15.82 13.43 -9.44
N ILE A 158 15.99 12.60 -10.46
CA ILE A 158 14.91 12.25 -11.39
C ILE A 158 14.09 11.10 -10.79
N LEU A 159 12.76 11.28 -10.71
CA LEU A 159 11.83 10.27 -10.24
C LEU A 159 11.19 9.49 -11.39
N VAL A 160 10.85 10.22 -12.45
CA VAL A 160 10.24 9.65 -13.66
C VAL A 160 10.84 10.36 -14.86
N GLY A 161 11.60 9.62 -15.66
CA GLY A 161 12.13 10.07 -16.93
C GLY A 161 11.01 10.32 -17.92
N LYS A 162 10.91 11.56 -18.42
CA LYS A 162 9.90 11.93 -19.42
C LYS A 162 10.55 12.75 -20.51
N VAL A 163 10.23 12.37 -21.74
CA VAL A 163 10.77 13.00 -22.93
C VAL A 163 9.61 13.49 -23.81
N THR A 164 9.69 14.75 -24.24
CA THR A 164 8.68 15.37 -25.10
C THR A 164 9.27 15.61 -26.48
N PRO A 165 8.62 15.14 -27.58
CA PRO A 165 9.08 15.42 -28.93
C PRO A 165 9.10 16.92 -29.19
N LYS A 166 10.23 17.41 -29.70
CA LYS A 166 10.45 18.82 -29.98
C LYS A 166 10.29 19.04 -31.48
N GLY A 167 9.61 20.10 -31.86
CA GLY A 167 9.59 20.54 -33.26
C GLY A 167 10.99 20.94 -33.72
N GLU A 168 11.24 20.84 -35.02
CA GLU A 168 12.52 21.21 -35.63
C GLU A 168 12.81 22.69 -35.36
N THR A 169 13.74 22.97 -34.44
CA THR A 169 14.20 24.33 -34.18
C THR A 169 15.26 24.71 -35.18
N GLN A 170 15.07 25.83 -35.89
CA GLN A 170 16.12 26.41 -36.73
C GLN A 170 17.30 26.82 -35.84
N LEU A 171 18.37 26.03 -35.91
CA LEU A 171 19.63 26.31 -35.21
C LEU A 171 20.30 27.52 -35.85
N THR A 172 20.95 28.33 -35.02
CA THR A 172 21.80 29.43 -35.50
C THR A 172 22.99 28.88 -36.31
N PRO A 173 23.58 29.65 -37.25
CA PRO A 173 24.76 29.21 -37.99
C PRO A 173 25.91 28.72 -37.08
N GLU A 174 26.07 29.32 -35.90
CA GLU A 174 27.04 28.97 -34.87
C GLU A 174 26.75 27.59 -34.26
N GLU A 175 25.52 27.31 -33.86
CA GLU A 175 25.10 26.01 -33.35
C GLU A 175 25.19 24.91 -34.42
N LYS A 176 24.87 25.27 -35.67
CA LYS A 176 25.00 24.36 -36.82
C LYS A 176 26.47 24.00 -37.09
N LEU A 177 27.38 24.96 -36.96
CA LEU A 177 28.82 24.73 -37.06
C LEU A 177 29.32 23.86 -35.90
N LEU A 178 28.93 24.17 -34.67
CA LEU A 178 29.32 23.41 -33.48
C LEU A 178 28.86 21.94 -33.60
N ARG A 179 27.63 21.72 -34.05
CA ARG A 179 27.08 20.39 -34.33
C ARG A 179 27.85 19.64 -35.42
N ALA A 180 28.27 20.33 -36.48
CA ALA A 180 29.07 19.74 -37.55
C ALA A 180 30.48 19.34 -37.09
N ILE A 181 31.05 20.06 -36.11
CA ILE A 181 32.38 19.78 -35.55
C ILE A 181 32.32 18.60 -34.56
N PHE A 182 31.35 18.59 -33.65
CA PHE A 182 31.26 17.55 -32.61
C PHE A 182 30.48 16.30 -33.04
N GLY A 183 29.76 16.36 -34.18
CA GLY A 183 28.97 15.23 -34.68
C GLY A 183 27.81 14.84 -33.76
N GLU A 184 27.49 15.66 -32.76
CA GLU A 184 26.36 15.41 -31.86
C GLU A 184 25.05 15.44 -32.67
N LYS A 185 24.32 14.34 -32.65
CA LYS A 185 22.94 14.33 -33.15
C LYS A 185 22.14 15.23 -32.21
N ALA A 186 21.46 16.25 -32.74
CA ALA A 186 20.48 16.97 -31.95
C ALA A 186 19.47 15.94 -31.48
N SER A 187 19.24 15.88 -30.19
CA SER A 187 18.11 15.14 -29.65
C SER A 187 16.86 15.87 -30.14
N ASP A 188 16.08 15.21 -30.98
CA ASP A 188 14.76 15.69 -31.43
C ASP A 188 13.73 15.70 -30.28
N VAL A 189 14.19 15.42 -29.06
CA VAL A 189 13.41 15.26 -27.85
C VAL A 189 13.97 16.15 -26.75
N LYS A 190 13.08 16.67 -25.90
CA LYS A 190 13.39 17.53 -24.75
C LYS A 190 13.14 16.79 -23.45
N ASP A 191 14.04 16.93 -22.48
CA ASP A 191 13.82 16.49 -21.09
C ASP A 191 12.68 17.31 -20.44
N THR A 192 11.63 16.61 -20.05
CA THR A 192 10.48 17.13 -19.26
C THR A 192 10.19 16.22 -18.06
N SER A 193 11.22 15.54 -17.58
CA SER A 193 11.17 14.57 -16.49
C SER A 193 10.69 15.16 -15.16
N LEU A 194 10.04 14.32 -14.36
CA LEU A 194 9.67 14.66 -12.99
C LEU A 194 10.89 14.55 -12.08
N ARG A 195 11.20 15.62 -11.35
CA ARG A 195 12.32 15.70 -10.42
C ARG A 195 11.84 15.98 -9.00
N VAL A 196 12.64 15.56 -8.02
CA VAL A 196 12.38 15.84 -6.60
C VAL A 196 12.51 17.35 -6.35
N PRO A 197 11.57 17.97 -5.60
CA PRO A 197 11.69 19.37 -5.21
C PRO A 197 13.00 19.67 -4.46
N ASN A 198 13.65 20.79 -4.79
CA ASN A 198 15.03 21.11 -4.37
C ASN A 198 15.29 21.12 -2.85
N SER A 199 14.25 21.21 -2.02
CA SER A 199 14.37 21.28 -0.55
C SER A 199 13.89 20.00 0.15
N VAL A 200 13.63 18.93 -0.59
CA VAL A 200 13.08 17.70 -0.05
C VAL A 200 14.05 16.55 -0.28
N SER A 201 14.30 15.80 0.78
CA SER A 201 15.00 14.52 0.74
C SER A 201 14.15 13.49 1.44
N GLY A 202 14.10 12.28 0.91
CA GLY A 202 13.26 11.23 1.47
C GLY A 202 13.44 9.90 0.75
N THR A 203 12.59 8.96 1.11
CA THR A 203 12.59 7.61 0.56
C THR A 203 11.33 7.38 -0.24
N ILE A 204 11.46 6.78 -1.42
CA ILE A 204 10.30 6.37 -2.22
C ILE A 204 9.62 5.19 -1.54
N ILE A 205 8.35 5.36 -1.17
CA ILE A 205 7.58 4.31 -0.48
C ILE A 205 6.70 3.50 -1.43
N ASP A 206 6.16 4.14 -2.46
CA ASP A 206 5.23 3.52 -3.39
C ASP A 206 5.27 4.22 -4.75
N VAL A 207 4.98 3.46 -5.80
CA VAL A 207 4.88 3.94 -7.18
C VAL A 207 3.68 3.30 -7.85
N GLN A 208 2.79 4.14 -8.37
CA GLN A 208 1.58 3.70 -9.07
C GLN A 208 1.63 4.17 -10.51
N VAL A 209 1.39 3.26 -11.44
CA VAL A 209 1.37 3.54 -12.88
C VAL A 209 -0.03 3.31 -13.39
N PHE A 210 -0.66 4.38 -13.88
CA PHE A 210 -1.97 4.33 -14.52
C PHE A 210 -1.80 4.42 -16.03
N THR A 211 -2.38 3.47 -16.75
CA THR A 211 -2.23 3.37 -18.20
C THR A 211 -3.61 3.42 -18.85
N ARG A 212 -3.78 4.29 -19.84
CA ARG A 212 -5.03 4.37 -20.61
C ARG A 212 -5.32 3.06 -21.32
N ASP A 213 -6.59 2.70 -21.39
CA ASP A 213 -7.05 1.56 -22.18
C ASP A 213 -6.71 1.70 -23.67
N GLY A 214 -6.09 0.67 -24.25
CA GLY A 214 -5.58 0.67 -25.63
C GLY A 214 -4.12 1.12 -25.82
N VAL A 215 -3.44 1.60 -24.77
CA VAL A 215 -1.98 1.84 -24.79
C VAL A 215 -1.27 0.58 -24.28
N GLU A 216 -0.17 0.19 -24.94
CA GLU A 216 0.64 -0.95 -24.49
C GLU A 216 1.26 -0.64 -23.11
N LYS A 217 1.18 -1.63 -22.21
CA LYS A 217 1.70 -1.51 -20.84
C LYS A 217 3.22 -1.70 -20.85
N ASP A 218 3.95 -0.83 -20.15
CA ASP A 218 5.40 -0.97 -20.01
C ASP A 218 5.75 -2.20 -19.16
N LYS A 219 7.00 -2.64 -19.23
CA LYS A 219 7.55 -3.70 -18.36
C LYS A 219 7.23 -3.42 -16.88
N ARG A 220 7.48 -2.19 -16.43
CA ARG A 220 7.23 -1.79 -15.04
C ARG A 220 5.75 -1.83 -14.66
N ALA A 221 4.85 -1.42 -15.56
CA ALA A 221 3.42 -1.50 -15.32
C ALA A 221 2.94 -2.96 -15.19
N LEU A 222 3.46 -3.85 -16.03
CA LEU A 222 3.18 -5.29 -15.96
C LEU A 222 3.73 -5.93 -14.68
N GLU A 223 4.92 -5.55 -14.23
CA GLU A 223 5.50 -6.00 -12.96
C GLU A 223 4.63 -5.60 -11.76
N ILE A 224 4.18 -4.34 -11.73
CA ILE A 224 3.31 -3.82 -10.66
C ILE A 224 1.96 -4.53 -10.69
N GLU A 225 1.36 -4.73 -11.87
CA GLU A 225 0.10 -5.46 -12.02
C GLU A 225 0.22 -6.91 -11.50
N GLN A 226 1.30 -7.60 -11.86
CA GLN A 226 1.57 -8.96 -11.37
C GLN A 226 1.80 -9.00 -9.85
N MET A 227 2.50 -8.00 -9.30
CA MET A 227 2.71 -7.86 -7.86
C MET A 227 1.37 -7.68 -7.14
N GLN A 228 0.52 -6.77 -7.62
CA GLN A 228 -0.81 -6.52 -7.07
C GLN A 228 -1.72 -7.74 -7.17
N LEU A 229 -1.69 -8.48 -8.29
CA LEU A 229 -2.45 -9.72 -8.44
C LEU A 229 -1.97 -10.80 -7.46
N LYS A 230 -0.66 -10.93 -7.27
CA LYS A 230 -0.07 -11.89 -6.34
C LYS A 230 -0.44 -11.56 -4.89
N GLU A 231 -0.37 -10.29 -4.52
CA GLU A 231 -0.74 -9.79 -3.19
C GLU A 231 -2.25 -9.96 -2.95
N ALA A 232 -3.09 -9.51 -3.87
CA ALA A 232 -4.55 -9.68 -3.77
C ALA A 232 -4.95 -11.15 -3.67
N LYS A 233 -4.28 -12.04 -4.40
CA LYS A 233 -4.49 -13.49 -4.30
C LYS A 233 -4.08 -14.00 -2.92
N LYS A 234 -2.90 -13.62 -2.44
CA LYS A 234 -2.38 -14.03 -1.13
C LYS A 234 -3.32 -13.60 -0.01
N ASP A 235 -3.71 -12.33 0.01
CA ASP A 235 -4.58 -11.76 1.05
C ASP A 235 -5.94 -12.44 1.09
N LEU A 236 -6.60 -12.56 -0.07
CA LEU A 236 -7.89 -13.26 -0.14
C LEU A 236 -7.75 -14.73 0.29
N THR A 237 -6.66 -15.40 -0.09
CA THR A 237 -6.45 -16.82 0.26
C THR A 237 -6.25 -16.98 1.76
N GLU A 238 -5.50 -16.07 2.39
CA GLU A 238 -5.30 -16.06 3.84
C GLU A 238 -6.61 -15.73 4.57
N GLU A 239 -7.38 -14.74 4.11
CA GLU A 239 -8.72 -14.44 4.65
C GLU A 239 -9.63 -15.68 4.55
N PHE A 240 -9.65 -16.35 3.40
CA PHE A 240 -10.42 -17.58 3.20
C PHE A 240 -9.97 -18.70 4.13
N GLN A 241 -8.66 -18.94 4.27
CA GLN A 241 -8.12 -19.97 5.17
C GLN A 241 -8.45 -19.72 6.64
N ILE A 242 -8.44 -18.44 7.06
CA ILE A 242 -8.81 -18.04 8.41
C ILE A 242 -10.30 -18.34 8.66
N LEU A 243 -11.17 -17.91 7.76
CA LEU A 243 -12.62 -18.15 7.86
C LEU A 243 -12.96 -19.65 7.77
N GLU A 244 -12.34 -20.37 6.83
CA GLU A 244 -12.45 -21.83 6.70
C GLU A 244 -12.01 -22.53 7.99
N GLY A 245 -10.90 -22.09 8.60
CA GLY A 245 -10.45 -22.60 9.89
C GLY A 245 -11.46 -22.37 11.01
N GLY A 246 -12.12 -21.21 11.05
CA GLY A 246 -13.20 -20.90 12.00
C GLY A 246 -14.40 -21.82 11.84
N LEU A 247 -14.90 -21.94 10.61
CA LEU A 247 -16.05 -22.79 10.26
C LEU A 247 -15.76 -24.26 10.57
N LEU A 248 -14.60 -24.78 10.18
CA LEU A 248 -14.21 -26.17 10.44
C LEU A 248 -14.06 -26.48 11.94
N ASN A 249 -13.62 -25.51 12.75
CA ASN A 249 -13.59 -25.67 14.20
C ASN A 249 -15.01 -25.79 14.79
N ARG A 250 -15.99 -25.08 14.23
CA ARG A 250 -17.41 -25.22 14.62
C ARG A 250 -17.97 -26.57 14.17
N VAL A 251 -17.71 -26.98 12.93
CA VAL A 251 -18.07 -28.31 12.42
C VAL A 251 -17.48 -29.40 13.33
N LYS A 252 -16.21 -29.28 13.75
CA LYS A 252 -15.59 -30.20 14.69
C LYS A 252 -16.36 -30.28 16.01
N ALA A 253 -16.80 -29.15 16.57
CA ALA A 253 -17.58 -29.13 17.82
C ALA A 253 -18.91 -29.87 17.68
N VAL A 254 -19.67 -29.61 16.60
CA VAL A 254 -20.94 -30.30 16.31
C VAL A 254 -20.76 -31.80 16.10
N LEU A 255 -19.69 -32.21 15.39
CA LEU A 255 -19.40 -33.64 15.15
C LEU A 255 -19.03 -34.38 16.45
N ILE A 256 -18.30 -33.73 17.36
CA ILE A 256 -17.97 -34.32 18.68
C ILE A 256 -19.24 -34.51 19.51
N GLU A 257 -20.16 -33.53 19.48
CA GLU A 257 -21.44 -33.63 20.18
C GLU A 257 -22.30 -34.78 19.64
N GLY A 258 -22.28 -35.00 18.33
CA GLY A 258 -22.96 -36.14 17.69
C GLY A 258 -22.23 -37.48 17.76
N GLY A 259 -21.21 -37.63 18.62
CA GLY A 259 -20.62 -38.93 18.96
C GLY A 259 -19.37 -39.34 18.17
N TYR A 260 -18.78 -38.47 17.36
CA TYR A 260 -17.50 -38.75 16.70
C TYR A 260 -16.32 -38.56 17.67
N SER A 261 -15.35 -39.49 17.66
CA SER A 261 -14.14 -39.37 18.47
C SER A 261 -13.12 -38.41 17.83
N GLU A 262 -12.47 -37.58 18.65
CA GLU A 262 -11.45 -36.61 18.19
C GLU A 262 -10.33 -37.28 17.37
N ALA A 263 -9.89 -38.47 17.79
CA ALA A 263 -8.84 -39.21 17.10
C ALA A 263 -9.23 -39.66 15.67
N LYS A 264 -10.52 -39.93 15.41
CA LYS A 264 -11.00 -40.25 14.06
C LYS A 264 -11.06 -38.98 13.20
N LEU A 265 -11.51 -37.86 13.76
CA LEU A 265 -11.61 -36.59 13.04
C LEU A 265 -10.22 -36.09 12.62
N GLU A 266 -9.21 -36.19 13.48
CA GLU A 266 -7.84 -35.77 13.17
C GLU A 266 -7.15 -36.62 12.09
N SER A 267 -7.53 -37.89 11.96
CA SER A 267 -7.02 -38.77 10.90
C SER A 267 -7.65 -38.51 9.52
N THR A 268 -8.79 -37.80 9.49
CA THR A 268 -9.55 -37.53 8.26
C THR A 268 -9.24 -36.12 7.76
N GLU A 269 -9.18 -35.92 6.45
CA GLU A 269 -9.00 -34.58 5.88
C GLU A 269 -10.16 -33.66 6.27
N ARG A 270 -9.84 -32.44 6.70
CA ARG A 270 -10.84 -31.48 7.22
C ARG A 270 -11.99 -31.19 6.26
N LYS A 271 -11.74 -31.24 4.95
CA LYS A 271 -12.77 -31.02 3.92
C LYS A 271 -13.84 -32.11 3.88
N LYS A 272 -13.49 -33.34 4.27
CA LYS A 272 -14.41 -34.49 4.30
C LYS A 272 -15.33 -34.45 5.53
N TRP A 273 -15.07 -33.59 6.51
CA TRP A 273 -15.93 -33.45 7.68
C TRP A 273 -17.33 -32.91 7.33
N LEU A 274 -17.43 -32.14 6.24
CA LEU A 274 -18.68 -31.58 5.73
C LEU A 274 -19.59 -32.65 5.09
N GLU A 275 -19.04 -33.81 4.72
CA GLU A 275 -19.77 -34.92 4.07
C GLU A 275 -20.23 -35.99 5.07
N LEU A 276 -19.88 -35.84 6.35
CA LEU A 276 -20.26 -36.79 7.39
C LEU A 276 -21.74 -36.65 7.75
N THR A 277 -22.36 -37.75 8.16
CA THR A 277 -23.76 -37.79 8.59
C THR A 277 -23.85 -38.00 10.09
N LEU A 278 -24.79 -37.33 10.73
CA LEU A 278 -25.10 -37.45 12.16
C LEU A 278 -26.43 -38.20 12.33
N GLU A 279 -26.56 -38.95 13.43
CA GLU A 279 -27.80 -39.68 13.76
C GLU A 279 -28.88 -38.76 14.37
N ASP A 280 -28.48 -37.61 14.92
CA ASP A 280 -29.38 -36.61 15.49
C ASP A 280 -29.82 -35.60 14.42
N ASP A 281 -31.14 -35.52 14.19
CA ASP A 281 -31.77 -34.62 13.20
C ASP A 281 -31.43 -33.13 13.43
N ALA A 282 -31.30 -32.69 14.69
CA ALA A 282 -31.02 -31.30 15.02
C ALA A 282 -29.57 -30.93 14.70
N LEU A 283 -28.62 -31.79 15.07
CA LEU A 283 -27.19 -31.60 14.77
C LEU A 283 -26.90 -31.77 13.29
N GLN A 284 -27.61 -32.67 12.60
CA GLN A 284 -27.54 -32.84 11.16
C GLN A 284 -27.99 -31.56 10.42
N THR A 285 -29.09 -30.94 10.85
CA THR A 285 -29.54 -29.66 10.28
C THR A 285 -28.51 -28.55 10.47
N GLN A 286 -27.84 -28.50 11.63
CA GLN A 286 -26.76 -27.53 11.87
C GLN A 286 -25.53 -27.78 11.00
N LEU A 287 -25.16 -29.06 10.79
CA LEU A 287 -24.06 -29.43 9.92
C LEU A 287 -24.32 -29.02 8.47
N GLU A 288 -25.55 -29.25 7.98
CA GLU A 288 -25.98 -28.84 6.64
C GLU A 288 -25.92 -27.32 6.47
N GLN A 289 -26.34 -26.54 7.47
CA GLN A 289 -26.19 -25.08 7.45
C GLN A 289 -24.73 -24.63 7.39
N LEU A 290 -23.83 -25.29 8.12
CA LEU A 290 -22.40 -25.00 8.09
C LEU A 290 -21.77 -25.38 6.74
N ALA A 291 -22.24 -26.46 6.11
CA ALA A 291 -21.81 -26.85 4.77
C ALA A 291 -22.26 -25.85 3.70
N GLU A 292 -23.52 -25.40 3.76
CA GLU A 292 -24.04 -24.36 2.87
C GLU A 292 -23.26 -23.05 3.02
N GLN A 293 -22.93 -22.66 4.25
CA GLN A 293 -22.07 -21.49 4.52
C GLN A 293 -20.67 -21.64 3.93
N TRP A 294 -20.08 -22.84 3.97
CA TRP A 294 -18.77 -23.07 3.36
C TRP A 294 -18.81 -22.91 1.83
N ASP A 295 -19.86 -23.43 1.19
CA ASP A 295 -20.07 -23.26 -0.24
C ASP A 295 -20.31 -21.79 -0.62
N GLU A 296 -21.08 -21.05 0.18
CA GLU A 296 -21.29 -19.61 0.00
C GLU A 296 -19.98 -18.83 0.15
N LEU A 297 -19.20 -19.09 1.21
CA LEU A 297 -17.90 -18.46 1.43
C LEU A 297 -16.93 -18.70 0.27
N LYS A 298 -16.93 -19.91 -0.29
CA LYS A 298 -16.10 -20.26 -1.45
C LYS A 298 -16.55 -19.54 -2.71
N ALA A 299 -17.86 -19.51 -2.98
CA ALA A 299 -18.42 -18.77 -4.12
C ALA A 299 -18.13 -17.27 -4.02
N ASP A 300 -18.25 -16.70 -2.82
CA ASP A 300 -17.93 -15.31 -2.53
C ASP A 300 -16.44 -15.00 -2.69
N PHE A 301 -15.56 -15.90 -2.25
CA PHE A 301 -14.12 -15.79 -2.48
C PHE A 301 -13.80 -15.74 -3.98
N ASP A 302 -14.33 -16.68 -4.77
CA ASP A 302 -14.08 -16.74 -6.21
C ASP A 302 -14.59 -15.47 -6.90
N LYS A 303 -15.79 -15.00 -6.52
CA LYS A 303 -16.38 -13.76 -7.03
C LYS A 303 -15.57 -12.52 -6.66
N LYS A 304 -15.09 -12.42 -5.41
CA LYS A 304 -14.23 -11.32 -4.94
C LYS A 304 -12.89 -11.32 -5.66
N PHE A 305 -12.31 -12.50 -5.85
CA PHE A 305 -11.04 -12.65 -6.57
C PHE A 305 -11.17 -12.22 -8.02
N GLU A 306 -12.17 -12.71 -8.76
CA GLU A 306 -12.41 -12.31 -10.15
C GLU A 306 -12.73 -10.82 -10.28
N THR A 307 -13.48 -10.26 -9.32
CA THR A 307 -13.75 -8.82 -9.29
C THR A 307 -12.46 -8.00 -9.08
N LYS A 308 -11.59 -8.39 -8.13
CA LYS A 308 -10.31 -7.71 -7.90
C LYS A 308 -9.39 -7.85 -9.11
N ARG A 309 -9.28 -9.06 -9.67
CA ARG A 309 -8.48 -9.35 -10.87
C ARG A 309 -8.92 -8.48 -12.05
N ARG A 310 -10.22 -8.40 -12.31
CA ARG A 310 -10.76 -7.55 -13.37
C ARG A 310 -10.42 -6.08 -13.15
N LYS A 311 -10.55 -5.58 -11.92
CA LYS A 311 -10.22 -4.18 -11.59
C LYS A 311 -8.74 -3.85 -11.78
N ILE A 312 -7.85 -4.79 -11.47
CA ILE A 312 -6.40 -4.60 -11.62
C ILE A 312 -5.97 -4.65 -13.10
N THR A 313 -6.58 -5.54 -13.89
CA THR A 313 -6.19 -5.71 -15.31
C THR A 313 -6.85 -4.70 -16.24
N GLN A 314 -8.05 -4.22 -15.91
CA GLN A 314 -8.76 -3.21 -16.68
C GLN A 314 -7.94 -1.92 -16.80
N GLY A 315 -7.84 -1.36 -18.01
CA GLY A 315 -7.18 -0.08 -18.23
C GLY A 315 -7.88 1.07 -17.50
N ASP A 316 -7.11 2.08 -17.13
CA ASP A 316 -7.61 3.22 -16.36
C ASP A 316 -8.32 4.23 -17.25
N ASP A 317 -9.40 4.81 -16.73
CA ASP A 317 -10.10 5.92 -17.39
C ASP A 317 -9.36 7.24 -17.11
N LEU A 318 -8.53 7.66 -18.08
CA LEU A 318 -7.69 8.85 -17.99
C LEU A 318 -8.25 10.01 -18.81
N ALA A 319 -8.13 11.22 -18.26
CA ALA A 319 -8.55 12.48 -18.89
C ALA A 319 -8.07 12.60 -20.35
N PRO A 320 -8.88 13.17 -21.26
CA PRO A 320 -8.62 13.15 -22.70
C PRO A 320 -7.23 13.69 -23.04
N GLY A 321 -6.49 12.98 -23.90
CA GLY A 321 -5.11 13.30 -24.28
C GLY A 321 -4.03 12.83 -23.30
N VAL A 322 -4.37 12.31 -22.11
CA VAL A 322 -3.40 11.69 -21.19
C VAL A 322 -3.21 10.19 -21.50
N LEU A 323 -1.99 9.79 -21.88
CA LEU A 323 -1.70 8.39 -22.19
C LEU A 323 -1.38 7.58 -20.93
N LYS A 324 -0.59 8.16 -20.03
CA LYS A 324 -0.07 7.50 -18.84
C LYS A 324 0.14 8.50 -17.70
N ILE A 325 -0.10 8.06 -16.48
CA ILE A 325 0.20 8.82 -15.26
C ILE A 325 1.04 7.95 -14.35
N VAL A 326 2.19 8.47 -13.91
CA VAL A 326 2.99 7.82 -12.87
C VAL A 326 2.90 8.67 -11.62
N LYS A 327 2.40 8.09 -10.54
CA LYS A 327 2.39 8.69 -9.20
C LYS A 327 3.49 8.08 -8.37
N VAL A 328 4.29 8.93 -7.76
CA VAL A 328 5.39 8.54 -6.89
C VAL A 328 5.13 9.11 -5.51
N TYR A 329 5.15 8.25 -4.49
CA TYR A 329 4.97 8.64 -3.10
C TYR A 329 6.33 8.73 -2.41
N LEU A 330 6.67 9.93 -1.95
CA LEU A 330 7.91 10.25 -1.27
C LEU A 330 7.63 10.44 0.22
N ALA A 331 8.21 9.60 1.06
CA ALA A 331 8.18 9.76 2.50
C ALA A 331 9.39 10.59 2.97
N VAL A 332 9.10 11.66 3.70
CA VAL A 332 10.05 12.65 4.19
C VAL A 332 10.00 12.63 5.71
N LYS A 333 11.12 12.30 6.35
CA LYS A 333 11.31 12.46 7.80
C LYS A 333 11.77 13.91 8.05
N ARG A 334 11.00 14.69 8.79
CA ARG A 334 11.29 16.10 9.13
C ARG A 334 11.51 16.30 10.60
#